data_AF-A0A2K3KYD7-F1
#
_entry.id   AF-A0A2K3KYD7-F1
#
_cell.length_a   1.000
_cell.length_b   1.000
_cell.length_c   1.000
_cell.angle_alpha   90.00
_cell.angle_beta   90.00
_cell.angle_gamma   90.00
#
_symmetry.space_group_name_H-M   'P 1'
#
loop_
_entity.id
_entity.type
_entity.pdbx_description
1 polymer ?
#
loop_
_entity_poly.entity_id
_entity_poly.type
_entity_poly.pdbx_seq_one_letter_code
_entity_poly.pdbx_strand_id
1 'polypeptide(L)'
;MVFGVAKEEDTLTEEIMTKLTVADEKEKEQEKKLCISSVEISSIGCLRKKKLLVLDLNGLLADIVFPRPKGAKPDAIVAKKAIFKRPFYHEFLNFCFERFEVAVWSSRLKKNVDHFIDYLMGDMKQRLIFCWSKLQFAMPRCSDLKICHSA
;
A
#
# COMPACT_ATOMS: atom_id res chain seq x y z
N MET A 1 -91.16 -7.93 20.57
CA MET A 1 -90.34 -9.02 21.14
C MET A 1 -88.93 -8.45 21.24
N VAL A 2 -88.53 -7.81 22.35
CA VAL A 2 -88.08 -8.38 23.63
C VAL A 2 -87.14 -9.57 23.38
N PHE A 3 -85.89 -9.67 23.83
CA PHE A 3 -85.09 -9.18 24.96
C PHE A 3 -83.63 -9.01 24.42
N GLY A 4 -82.65 -8.29 24.98
CA GLY A 4 -82.32 -7.96 26.36
C GLY A 4 -80.84 -8.33 26.61
N VAL A 5 -80.05 -7.35 27.12
CA VAL A 5 -78.99 -7.47 28.15
C VAL A 5 -77.69 -8.24 27.77
N ALA A 6 -76.56 -7.53 27.59
CA ALA A 6 -75.40 -7.32 28.51
C ALA A 6 -74.56 -8.59 28.76
N LYS A 7 -73.22 -8.66 28.68
CA LYS A 7 -72.14 -7.91 29.38
C LYS A 7 -70.81 -8.53 28.85
N GLU A 8 -69.77 -7.72 28.58
CA GLU A 8 -68.53 -7.62 29.40
C GLU A 8 -67.46 -8.63 28.94
N GLU A 9 -66.18 -8.24 29.04
CA GLU A 9 -64.95 -8.96 28.62
C GLU A 9 -64.56 -8.74 27.14
N ASP A 10 -63.40 -8.24 26.74
CA ASP A 10 -62.18 -7.83 27.43
C ASP A 10 -61.38 -6.93 26.47
N THR A 11 -60.97 -5.76 26.96
CA THR A 11 -59.61 -5.14 26.94
C THR A 11 -58.50 -5.60 25.97
N LEU A 12 -58.79 -6.22 24.82
CA LEU A 12 -57.78 -6.83 23.95
C LEU A 12 -57.59 -6.09 22.61
N THR A 13 -58.54 -5.26 22.18
CA THR A 13 -58.47 -4.59 20.86
C THR A 13 -57.81 -3.21 20.89
N GLU A 14 -57.75 -2.54 22.03
CA GLU A 14 -57.07 -1.25 22.19
C GLU A 14 -55.55 -1.39 22.42
N GLU A 15 -55.11 -2.50 23.02
CA GLU A 15 -53.69 -2.78 23.24
C GLU A 15 -52.96 -3.15 21.92
N ILE A 16 -53.70 -3.62 20.93
CA ILE A 16 -53.16 -4.00 19.60
C ILE A 16 -53.14 -2.80 18.64
N MET A 17 -54.16 -1.93 18.67
CA MET A 17 -54.20 -0.74 17.82
C MET A 17 -53.17 0.32 18.22
N THR A 18 -52.79 0.37 19.51
CA THR A 18 -51.77 1.31 20.02
C THR A 18 -50.33 0.77 19.90
N LYS A 19 -50.15 -0.52 19.60
CA LYS A 19 -48.83 -1.12 19.27
C LYS A 19 -48.54 -1.16 17.76
N LEU A 20 -49.52 -0.91 16.90
CA LEU A 20 -49.39 -1.01 15.43
C LEU A 20 -49.19 0.32 14.68
N THR A 21 -49.23 1.48 15.35
CA THR A 21 -48.97 2.79 14.71
C THR A 21 -47.81 3.58 15.31
N VAL A 22 -47.12 3.03 16.33
CA VAL A 22 -45.82 3.54 16.83
C VAL A 22 -44.63 2.89 16.09
N ALA A 23 -44.90 2.05 15.09
CA ALA A 23 -43.89 1.32 14.33
C ALA A 23 -43.36 2.07 13.09
N ASP A 24 -43.83 3.28 12.78
CA ASP A 24 -43.47 3.98 11.52
C ASP A 24 -42.49 5.17 11.68
N GLU A 25 -42.07 5.51 12.90
CA GLU A 25 -41.17 6.67 13.14
C GLU A 25 -39.82 6.27 13.79
N LYS A 26 -39.53 4.98 13.99
CA LYS A 26 -38.24 4.52 14.56
C LYS A 26 -37.31 3.77 13.62
N GLU A 27 -37.70 3.56 12.36
CA GLU A 27 -36.84 2.87 11.39
C GLU A 27 -35.91 3.82 10.61
N LYS A 28 -36.10 5.15 10.68
CA LYS A 28 -35.26 6.11 9.94
C LYS A 28 -34.02 6.63 10.67
N GLU A 29 -33.85 6.31 11.95
CA GLU A 29 -32.63 6.65 12.73
C GLU A 29 -31.65 5.46 12.83
N GLN A 30 -32.10 4.25 12.48
CA GLN A 30 -31.28 3.04 12.55
C GLN A 30 -30.58 2.70 11.21
N GLU A 31 -31.11 3.13 10.07
CA GLU A 31 -30.41 3.07 8.77
C GLU A 31 -29.24 4.05 8.65
N LYS A 32 -29.21 5.11 9.46
CA LYS A 32 -28.06 6.04 9.54
C LYS A 32 -26.95 5.56 10.48
N LYS A 33 -27.12 4.43 11.17
CA LYS A 33 -26.04 3.75 11.92
C LYS A 33 -25.35 2.63 11.14
N LEU A 34 -25.92 2.20 10.01
CA LEU A 34 -25.36 1.13 9.17
C LEU A 34 -24.48 1.63 8.01
N CYS A 35 -24.45 2.95 7.76
CA CYS A 35 -23.55 3.59 6.79
C CYS A 35 -22.26 4.16 7.40
N ILE A 36 -22.13 4.22 8.74
CA ILE A 36 -20.84 4.48 9.39
C ILE A 36 -20.03 3.17 9.51
N SER A 37 -19.89 2.45 8.39
CA SER A 37 -19.01 1.28 8.28
C SER A 37 -18.11 1.33 7.05
N SER A 38 -18.23 2.38 6.21
CA SER A 38 -17.33 2.57 5.06
C SER A 38 -16.16 3.53 5.33
N VAL A 39 -16.06 4.10 6.54
CA VAL A 39 -14.99 5.07 6.89
C VAL A 39 -14.06 4.56 8.02
N GLU A 40 -14.30 3.38 8.58
CA GLU A 40 -13.44 2.77 9.61
C GLU A 40 -13.06 1.32 9.25
N ILE A 41 -12.51 1.12 8.05
CA ILE A 41 -11.63 -0.04 7.75
C ILE A 41 -10.19 0.47 7.56
N SER A 42 -9.86 1.56 8.25
CA SER A 42 -8.51 2.13 8.29
C SER A 42 -7.68 1.55 9.44
N SER A 43 -8.28 0.77 10.36
CA SER A 43 -7.76 0.73 11.73
C SER A 43 -7.67 -0.65 12.43
N ILE A 44 -8.04 -1.80 11.84
CA ILE A 44 -7.98 -3.10 12.57
C ILE A 44 -7.42 -4.29 11.76
N GLY A 45 -6.53 -4.01 10.81
CA GLY A 45 -5.37 -4.86 10.68
C GLY A 45 -4.30 -4.22 11.54
N CYS A 46 -3.79 -4.88 12.58
CA CYS A 46 -2.51 -4.51 13.19
C CYS A 46 -1.60 -4.07 12.04
N LEU A 47 -1.25 -2.77 11.94
CA LEU A 47 -0.29 -2.27 10.95
C LEU A 47 1.04 -2.90 11.36
N ARG A 48 1.21 -4.18 11.00
CA ARG A 48 2.44 -4.92 11.12
C ARG A 48 3.43 -4.03 10.39
N LYS A 49 4.31 -3.40 11.15
CA LYS A 49 5.36 -2.57 10.58
C LYS A 49 5.99 -3.34 9.43
N LYS A 50 5.95 -2.76 8.23
CA LYS A 50 6.53 -3.40 7.06
C LYS A 50 7.99 -3.71 7.37
N LYS A 51 8.44 -4.91 7.01
CA LYS A 51 9.86 -5.24 7.16
C LYS A 51 10.65 -4.42 6.16
N LEU A 52 11.87 -4.03 6.54
CA LEU A 52 12.82 -3.41 5.63
C LEU A 52 13.40 -4.48 4.69
N LEU A 53 13.28 -4.26 3.38
CA LEU A 53 13.88 -5.06 2.33
C LEU A 53 14.94 -4.23 1.62
N VAL A 54 16.20 -4.65 1.74
CA VAL A 54 17.33 -4.01 1.05
C VAL A 54 17.62 -4.78 -0.23
N LEU A 55 17.50 -4.12 -1.38
CA LEU A 55 17.68 -4.69 -2.70
C LEU A 55 19.02 -4.29 -3.30
N ASP A 56 19.74 -5.24 -3.90
CA ASP A 56 20.79 -4.93 -4.86
C ASP A 56 20.19 -4.62 -6.24
N LEU A 57 20.88 -3.81 -7.04
CA LEU A 57 20.48 -3.50 -8.41
C LEU A 57 21.02 -4.54 -9.40
N ASN A 58 22.30 -4.89 -9.26
CA ASN A 58 22.98 -5.75 -10.22
C ASN A 58 22.76 -7.23 -9.91
N GLY A 59 22.38 -8.03 -10.89
CA GLY A 59 22.12 -9.47 -10.71
C GLY A 59 20.78 -9.79 -10.04
N LEU A 60 20.12 -8.81 -9.40
CA LEU A 60 18.76 -8.98 -8.87
C LEU A 60 17.69 -8.42 -9.81
N LEU A 61 17.77 -7.13 -10.15
CA LEU A 61 16.79 -6.43 -10.99
C LEU A 61 17.20 -6.45 -12.47
N ALA A 62 18.49 -6.29 -12.72
CA ALA A 62 19.06 -6.34 -14.05
C ALA A 62 20.53 -6.78 -13.99
N ASP A 63 21.02 -7.34 -15.08
CA ASP A 63 22.46 -7.53 -15.27
C ASP A 63 23.06 -6.26 -15.92
N ILE A 64 23.98 -5.62 -15.21
CA ILE A 64 24.58 -4.33 -15.57
C ILE A 64 26.07 -4.54 -15.83
N VAL A 65 26.41 -4.66 -17.10
CA VAL A 65 27.75 -5.11 -17.52
C VAL A 65 28.50 -4.07 -18.34
N PHE A 66 29.81 -4.05 -18.12
CA PHE A 66 30.77 -3.34 -18.94
C PHE A 66 32.06 -4.18 -19.01
N PRO A 67 32.63 -4.41 -20.20
CA PRO A 67 32.16 -3.99 -21.51
C PRO A 67 30.86 -4.71 -21.93
N ARG A 68 30.17 -4.20 -22.96
CA ARG A 68 28.99 -4.86 -23.51
C ARG A 68 29.40 -6.23 -24.10
N PRO A 69 28.68 -7.32 -23.79
CA PRO A 69 28.88 -8.62 -24.42
C PRO A 69 28.68 -8.56 -25.94
N LYS A 70 29.51 -9.28 -26.69
CA LYS A 70 29.32 -9.44 -28.15
C LYS A 70 28.16 -10.39 -28.39
N GLY A 71 27.27 -10.07 -29.34
CA GLY A 71 26.16 -10.94 -29.73
C GLY A 71 24.88 -10.83 -28.90
N ALA A 72 24.85 -10.03 -27.84
CA ALA A 72 23.63 -9.76 -27.07
C ALA A 72 23.19 -8.30 -27.26
N LYS A 73 21.95 -8.09 -27.68
CA LYS A 73 21.33 -6.75 -27.72
C LYS A 73 20.85 -6.40 -26.31
N PRO A 74 21.39 -5.35 -25.67
CA PRO A 74 20.90 -4.95 -24.36
C PRO A 74 19.56 -4.22 -24.48
N ASP A 75 18.81 -4.23 -23.38
CA ASP A 75 17.57 -3.46 -23.25
C ASP A 75 17.84 -1.95 -23.27
N ALA A 76 18.95 -1.54 -22.64
CA ALA A 76 19.40 -0.15 -22.64
C ALA A 76 20.90 0.00 -22.44
N ILE A 77 21.39 1.21 -22.70
CA ILE A 77 22.73 1.65 -22.32
C ILE A 77 22.59 2.82 -21.36
N VAL A 78 23.11 2.68 -20.15
CA VAL A 78 23.09 3.74 -19.13
C VAL A 78 24.48 3.88 -18.54
N ALA A 79 24.98 5.11 -18.44
CA ALA A 79 26.34 5.40 -17.93
C ALA A 79 27.43 4.51 -18.58
N LYS A 80 27.34 4.32 -19.91
CA LYS A 80 28.21 3.46 -20.75
C LYS A 80 28.14 1.95 -20.44
N LYS A 81 27.23 1.50 -19.57
CA LYS A 81 27.03 0.07 -19.25
C LYS A 81 25.80 -0.46 -19.98
N ALA A 82 25.90 -1.70 -20.44
CA ALA A 82 24.77 -2.41 -21.02
C ALA A 82 23.89 -2.96 -19.88
N ILE A 83 22.59 -2.78 -19.99
CA ILE A 83 21.60 -3.30 -19.04
C ILE A 83 20.79 -4.39 -19.73
N PHE A 84 20.70 -5.55 -19.08
CA PHE A 84 19.81 -6.65 -19.42
C PHE A 84 18.80 -6.82 -18.28
N LYS A 85 17.56 -6.40 -18.50
CA LYS A 85 16.49 -6.42 -17.49
C LYS A 85 16.16 -7.86 -17.15
N ARG A 86 15.93 -8.14 -15.87
CA ARG A 86 15.42 -9.45 -15.47
C ARG A 86 13.95 -9.57 -15.86
N PRO A 87 13.50 -10.72 -16.40
CA PRO A 87 12.08 -10.95 -16.65
C PRO A 87 11.26 -10.68 -15.37
N PHE A 88 10.10 -10.04 -15.53
CA PHE A 88 9.16 -9.73 -14.44
C PHE A 88 9.70 -8.84 -13.30
N TYR A 89 10.85 -8.16 -13.49
CA TYR A 89 11.45 -7.34 -12.42
C TYR A 89 10.52 -6.19 -11.96
N HIS A 90 9.69 -5.65 -12.85
CA HIS A 90 8.79 -4.55 -12.52
C HIS A 90 7.63 -5.00 -11.61
N GLU A 91 7.04 -6.17 -11.90
CA GLU A 91 6.04 -6.80 -11.02
C GLU A 91 6.63 -7.17 -9.66
N PHE A 92 7.85 -7.71 -9.65
CA PHE A 92 8.60 -7.96 -8.43
C PHE A 92 8.79 -6.69 -7.59
N LEU A 93 9.19 -5.58 -8.21
CA LEU A 93 9.32 -4.30 -7.50
C LEU A 93 7.98 -3.83 -6.93
N ASN A 94 6.89 -3.91 -7.69
CA ASN A 94 5.57 -3.52 -7.22
C ASN A 94 5.15 -4.34 -6.00
N PHE A 95 5.35 -5.66 -6.05
CA PHE A 95 5.15 -6.56 -4.92
C PHE A 95 6.00 -6.15 -3.71
N CYS A 96 7.28 -5.83 -3.93
CA CYS A 96 8.17 -5.39 -2.87
C CYS A 96 7.65 -4.13 -2.17
N PHE A 97 7.27 -3.09 -2.91
CA PHE A 97 6.80 -1.85 -2.29
C PHE A 97 5.38 -1.96 -1.67
N GLU A 98 4.57 -2.91 -2.11
CA GLU A 98 3.27 -3.20 -1.48
C GLU A 98 3.46 -3.77 -0.07
N ARG A 99 4.45 -4.65 0.13
CA ARG A 99 4.60 -5.47 1.35
C ARG A 99 5.75 -5.04 2.26
N PHE A 100 6.73 -4.32 1.75
CA PHE A 100 7.97 -3.98 2.44
C PHE A 100 8.27 -2.48 2.37
N GLU A 101 9.03 -2.00 3.36
CA GLU A 101 9.80 -0.77 3.24
C GLU A 101 11.02 -1.13 2.40
N VAL A 102 11.19 -0.51 1.23
CA VAL A 102 12.24 -0.92 0.29
C VAL A 102 13.38 0.10 0.33
N ALA A 103 14.60 -0.40 0.43
CA ALA A 103 15.82 0.37 0.28
C ALA A 103 16.73 -0.27 -0.77
N VAL A 104 17.63 0.52 -1.36
CA VAL A 104 18.64 0.02 -2.29
C VAL A 104 20.01 0.04 -1.63
N TRP A 105 20.77 -1.04 -1.80
CA TRP A 105 22.21 -1.06 -1.52
C TRP A 105 22.94 -1.46 -2.79
N SER A 106 23.87 -0.62 -3.24
CA SER A 106 24.81 -1.00 -4.28
C SER A 106 26.27 -0.82 -3.88
N SER A 107 27.13 -1.76 -4.31
CA SER A 107 28.58 -1.65 -4.21
C SER A 107 29.20 -0.69 -5.24
N ARG A 108 28.37 -0.03 -6.06
CA ARG A 108 28.81 0.89 -7.13
C ARG A 108 28.91 2.33 -6.63
N LEU A 109 29.61 3.17 -7.39
CA LEU A 109 29.68 4.62 -7.13
C LEU A 109 28.30 5.28 -7.25
N LYS A 110 27.97 6.21 -6.34
CA LYS A 110 26.66 6.88 -6.26
C LYS A 110 26.13 7.37 -7.61
N LYS A 111 26.95 8.10 -8.37
CA LYS A 111 26.57 8.61 -9.71
C LYS A 111 26.04 7.52 -10.64
N ASN A 112 26.61 6.32 -10.61
CA ASN A 112 26.15 5.23 -11.46
C ASN A 112 24.84 4.64 -10.91
N VAL A 113 24.75 4.50 -9.59
CA VAL A 113 23.57 3.96 -8.90
C VAL A 113 22.35 4.84 -9.18
N ASP A 114 22.49 6.16 -9.08
CA ASP A 114 21.40 7.12 -9.35
C ASP A 114 20.85 6.91 -10.76
N HIS A 115 21.70 6.84 -11.79
CA HIS A 115 21.27 6.57 -13.16
C HIS A 115 20.55 5.23 -13.34
N PHE A 116 20.94 4.19 -12.59
CA PHE A 116 20.29 2.89 -12.65
C PHE A 116 18.95 2.87 -11.92
N ILE A 117 18.84 3.57 -10.79
CA ILE A 117 17.57 3.73 -10.07
C ILE A 117 16.58 4.49 -10.96
N ASP A 118 17.01 5.59 -11.56
CA ASP A 118 16.17 6.38 -12.46
C ASP A 118 15.65 5.54 -13.63
N TYR A 119 16.51 4.69 -14.21
CA TYR A 119 16.12 3.83 -15.33
C TYR A 119 15.26 2.62 -14.92
N LEU A 120 15.63 1.91 -13.86
CA LEU A 120 14.97 0.65 -13.47
C LEU A 120 13.68 0.90 -12.68
N MET A 121 13.70 1.85 -11.75
CA MET A 121 12.60 2.10 -10.82
C MET A 121 11.71 3.27 -11.26
N GLY A 122 12.22 4.20 -12.08
CA GLY A 122 11.44 5.34 -12.56
C GLY A 122 10.77 6.08 -11.41
N ASP A 123 9.45 6.27 -11.50
CA ASP A 123 8.65 6.96 -10.47
C ASP A 123 8.58 6.20 -9.13
N MET A 124 8.77 4.87 -9.15
CA MET A 124 8.76 4.04 -7.94
C MET A 124 9.92 4.39 -7.00
N LYS A 125 10.96 5.07 -7.49
CA LYS A 125 12.11 5.50 -6.67
C LYS A 125 11.70 6.41 -5.50
N GLN A 126 10.60 7.16 -5.64
CA GLN A 126 10.09 8.04 -4.59
C GLN A 126 9.56 7.26 -3.37
N ARG A 127 9.29 5.97 -3.55
CA ARG A 127 8.85 5.06 -2.47
C ARG A 127 10.03 4.40 -1.74
N LEU A 128 11.27 4.64 -2.18
CA LEU A 128 12.46 4.12 -1.50
C LEU A 128 12.69 4.89 -0.20
N ILE A 129 13.00 4.16 0.87
CA ILE A 129 13.33 4.79 2.16
C ILE A 129 14.73 5.43 2.10
N PHE A 130 15.70 4.72 1.49
CA PHE A 130 17.04 5.23 1.26
C PHE A 130 17.75 4.44 0.16
N CYS A 131 18.83 5.02 -0.37
CA CYS A 131 19.75 4.37 -1.29
C CYS A 131 21.19 4.51 -0.79
N TRP A 132 21.85 3.39 -0.57
CA TRP A 132 23.26 3.30 -0.18
C TRP A 132 24.15 2.91 -1.35
N SER A 133 25.30 3.57 -1.43
CA SER A 133 26.31 3.36 -2.47
C SER A 133 27.72 3.31 -1.88
N LYS A 134 28.71 2.80 -2.63
CA LYS A 134 30.08 2.51 -2.15
C LYS A 134 30.75 3.65 -1.37
N LEU A 135 30.53 4.90 -1.77
CA LEU A 135 31.17 6.06 -1.13
C LEU A 135 30.73 6.29 0.32
N GLN A 136 29.62 5.71 0.75
CA GLN A 136 29.16 5.81 2.14
C GLN A 136 29.98 4.95 3.11
N PHE A 137 30.72 3.96 2.59
CA PHE A 137 31.58 3.09 3.40
C PHE A 137 33.05 3.54 3.44
N ALA A 138 33.45 4.51 2.59
CA ALA A 138 34.79 5.08 2.61
C ALA A 138 34.78 6.31 3.55
N MET A 139 34.93 6.06 4.85
CA MET A 139 35.10 7.06 5.93
C MET A 139 33.93 8.04 6.09
N PRO A 140 32.99 7.81 7.03
CA PRO A 140 32.07 8.86 7.43
C PRO A 140 32.87 9.93 8.19
N ARG A 141 33.00 11.14 7.63
CA ARG A 141 32.87 12.30 8.52
C ARG A 141 31.41 12.29 8.97
N CYS A 142 31.21 12.30 10.28
CA CYS A 142 29.99 11.91 11.01
C CYS A 142 28.71 12.71 10.68
N SER A 143 28.66 13.51 9.60
CA SER A 143 27.67 14.56 9.39
C SER A 143 26.80 14.44 8.13
N ASP A 144 27.04 13.49 7.21
CA ASP A 144 26.40 13.49 5.89
C ASP A 144 25.40 12.33 5.66
N LEU A 145 24.59 11.97 6.66
CA LEU A 145 23.42 11.13 6.42
C LEU A 145 22.31 11.96 5.77
N LYS A 146 22.40 12.17 4.45
CA LYS A 146 21.28 12.74 3.68
C LYS A 146 20.23 11.65 3.46
N ILE A 147 19.26 11.61 4.35
CA ILE A 147 17.97 10.96 4.13
C ILE A 147 17.32 11.71 2.96
N CYS A 148 16.95 10.99 1.89
CA CYS A 148 16.19 11.57 0.79
C CYS A 148 14.78 11.91 1.28
N HIS A 149 14.62 13.03 1.97
CA HIS A 149 13.31 13.64 2.15
C HIS A 149 12.98 14.40 0.86
N SER A 150 12.01 13.92 0.08
CA SER A 150 11.30 14.78 -0.87
C SER A 150 10.28 15.60 -0.08
N ALA A 151 10.27 16.91 -0.32
CA ALA A 151 9.13 17.78 -0.04
C ALA A 151 7.94 17.41 -0.93
#